data_AF-A0A1Q7EAG2-F1
#
_entry.id   AF-A0A1Q7EAG2-F1
#
_cell.length_a   1.000
_cell.length_b   1.000
_cell.length_c   1.000
_cell.angle_alpha   90.00
_cell.angle_beta   90.00
_cell.angle_gamma   90.00
#
_symmetry.space_group_name_H-M   'P 1'
#
loop_
_entity.id
_entity.type
_entity.pdbx_description
1 polymer ?
#
loop_
_entity_poly.entity_id
_entity_poly.type
_entity_poly.pdbx_seq_one_letter_code
_entity_poly.pdbx_strand_id
1 'polypeptide(L)'
;MEAVYYRDDPIMLGSPPNQPPDEQSFYRAFLRSALLRAELEAVGVPGIKGVWCHEVGGSRLFNAVSIEQRYAGHARQVGHLAATVHAGAYLGRYVIVVDDDIDVMDLNDVVWAMSTRSDPVESIDIIKRAWSGPLDPRIPKDRKGHSSRAIIDATRPFEWRADFPPVNTPSAETKRKAKEKFGYLLRGEPHPSDGSFG
;
A
#
# COMPACT_ATOMS: atom_id res chain seq x y z
N MET A 1 24.96 33.83 -0.37
CA MET A 1 25.54 32.78 0.50
C MET A 1 26.93 33.27 0.85
N GLU A 2 27.19 33.60 2.12
CA GLU A 2 28.45 34.30 2.52
C GLU A 2 29.53 33.34 3.04
N ALA A 3 29.16 32.19 3.62
CA ALA A 3 30.09 31.10 3.97
C ALA A 3 29.38 29.73 4.07
N VAL A 4 30.14 28.63 3.93
CA VAL A 4 29.72 27.23 4.15
C VAL A 4 30.80 26.53 4.98
N TYR A 5 30.40 25.85 6.06
CA TYR A 5 31.30 25.10 6.94
C TYR A 5 31.06 23.60 6.77
N TYR A 6 32.14 22.82 6.74
CA TYR A 6 32.12 21.37 6.51
C TYR A 6 33.29 20.70 7.23
N ARG A 7 33.25 19.37 7.39
CA ARG A 7 34.35 18.57 7.95
C ARG A 7 35.49 18.43 6.93
N ASP A 8 36.72 18.16 7.37
CA ASP A 8 37.89 18.01 6.48
C ASP A 8 37.69 17.01 5.33
N ASP A 9 36.93 15.93 5.55
CA ASP A 9 36.50 14.96 4.54
C ASP A 9 34.95 14.85 4.56
N PRO A 10 34.23 15.72 3.83
CA PRO A 10 32.79 15.80 3.93
C PRO A 10 32.11 14.71 3.09
N ILE A 11 31.18 13.98 3.70
CA ILE A 11 30.26 13.09 2.97
C ILE A 11 29.09 13.93 2.47
N MET A 12 28.96 14.06 1.15
CA MET A 12 27.80 14.70 0.52
C MET A 12 26.65 13.68 0.38
N LEU A 13 25.68 13.76 1.28
CA LEU A 13 24.45 12.98 1.17
C LEU A 13 23.54 13.58 0.09
N GLY A 14 23.10 12.74 -0.86
CA GLY A 14 22.14 13.12 -1.88
C GLY A 14 21.11 12.02 -2.10
N SER A 15 19.88 12.41 -2.43
CA SER A 15 18.80 11.49 -2.79
C SER A 15 18.26 11.89 -4.17
N PRO A 16 18.97 11.51 -5.26
CA PRO A 16 18.57 11.89 -6.61
C PRO A 16 17.22 11.25 -6.95
N PRO A 17 16.28 12.01 -7.53
CA PRO A 17 14.99 11.47 -7.92
C PRO A 17 15.17 10.46 -9.06
N ASN A 18 14.59 9.28 -8.91
CA ASN A 18 14.60 8.23 -9.94
C ASN A 18 13.16 7.77 -10.25
N GLN A 19 13.02 6.87 -11.22
CA GLN A 19 11.76 6.15 -11.40
C GLN A 19 11.44 5.37 -10.12
N PRO A 20 10.23 5.51 -9.53
CA PRO A 20 9.86 4.72 -8.37
C PRO A 20 9.83 3.21 -8.70
N PRO A 21 10.22 2.32 -7.77
CA PRO A 21 10.60 2.64 -6.39
C PRO A 21 12.03 3.19 -6.28
N ASP A 22 12.14 4.40 -5.73
CA ASP A 22 13.38 5.08 -5.39
C ASP A 22 13.47 5.35 -3.88
N GLU A 23 14.63 5.79 -3.40
CA GLU A 23 14.85 6.09 -1.98
C GLU A 23 13.78 7.04 -1.41
N GLN A 24 13.36 8.04 -2.19
CA GLN A 24 12.34 8.98 -1.78
C GLN A 24 10.97 8.32 -1.56
N SER A 25 10.58 7.43 -2.47
CA SER A 25 9.33 6.69 -2.35
C SER A 25 9.34 5.68 -1.19
N PHE A 26 10.47 5.05 -0.89
CA PHE A 26 10.56 4.11 0.23
C PHE A 26 10.34 4.78 1.58
N TYR A 27 11.10 5.83 1.92
CA TYR A 27 10.94 6.46 3.25
C TYR A 27 9.56 7.14 3.39
N ARG A 28 9.01 7.67 2.29
CA ARG A 28 7.68 8.31 2.30
C ARG A 28 6.56 7.31 2.45
N ALA A 29 6.70 6.08 1.97
CA ALA A 29 5.69 5.04 2.10
C ALA A 29 5.31 4.85 3.57
N PHE A 30 6.28 4.70 4.48
CA PHE A 30 6.01 4.56 5.91
C PHE A 30 5.23 5.73 6.50
N LEU A 31 5.74 6.96 6.30
CA LEU A 31 5.12 8.16 6.86
C LEU A 31 3.71 8.39 6.30
N ARG A 32 3.54 8.25 4.98
CA ARG A 32 2.25 8.48 4.30
C ARG A 32 1.22 7.43 4.70
N SER A 33 1.62 6.17 4.82
CA SER A 33 0.77 5.07 5.26
C SER A 33 0.24 5.31 6.67
N ALA A 34 1.12 5.72 7.59
CA ALA A 34 0.74 6.05 8.96
C ALA A 34 -0.23 7.24 9.02
N LEU A 35 0.02 8.29 8.23
CA LEU A 35 -0.87 9.45 8.17
C LEU A 35 -2.25 9.10 7.59
N LEU A 36 -2.29 8.37 6.48
CA LEU A 36 -3.55 7.94 5.87
C LEU A 36 -4.36 7.06 6.83
N ARG A 37 -3.70 6.12 7.52
CA ARG A 37 -4.33 5.33 8.57
C ARG A 37 -4.90 6.20 9.70
N ALA A 38 -4.08 7.10 10.24
CA ALA A 38 -4.50 7.96 11.34
C ALA A 38 -5.71 8.83 10.97
N GLU A 39 -5.75 9.37 9.74
CA GLU A 39 -6.90 10.15 9.26
C GLU A 39 -8.16 9.29 9.09
N LEU A 40 -8.03 8.07 8.57
CA LEU A 40 -9.16 7.14 8.45
C LEU A 40 -9.73 6.75 9.82
N GLU A 41 -8.86 6.45 10.78
CA GLU A 41 -9.25 6.17 12.17
C GLU A 41 -9.91 7.40 12.81
N ALA A 42 -9.37 8.60 12.58
CA ALA A 42 -9.89 9.86 13.12
C ALA A 42 -11.29 10.22 12.59
N VAL A 43 -11.61 9.86 11.34
CA VAL A 43 -12.97 10.03 10.80
C VAL A 43 -13.91 8.87 11.16
N GLY A 44 -13.49 7.97 12.05
CA GLY A 44 -14.32 6.94 12.66
C GLY A 44 -14.46 5.65 11.86
N VAL A 45 -13.59 5.39 10.88
CA VAL A 45 -13.62 4.14 10.12
C VAL A 45 -13.18 2.97 11.00
N PRO A 46 -14.05 1.98 11.25
CA PRO A 46 -13.68 0.83 12.07
C PRO A 46 -12.93 -0.24 11.27
N GLY A 47 -12.26 -1.16 11.96
CA GLY A 47 -11.78 -2.41 11.35
C GLY A 47 -10.58 -2.27 10.40
N ILE A 48 -9.88 -1.14 10.38
CA ILE A 48 -8.63 -0.99 9.60
C ILE A 48 -7.56 -1.91 10.18
N LYS A 49 -7.00 -2.78 9.34
CA LYS A 49 -5.93 -3.72 9.69
C LYS A 49 -4.58 -3.30 9.13
N GLY A 50 -4.58 -2.67 7.96
CA GLY A 50 -3.37 -2.19 7.32
C GLY A 50 -3.66 -1.05 6.36
N VAL A 51 -2.69 -0.16 6.19
CA VAL A 51 -2.69 0.87 5.15
C VAL A 51 -1.28 0.92 4.59
N TRP A 52 -1.16 0.95 3.26
CA TRP A 52 0.12 1.12 2.59
C TRP A 52 0.00 2.05 1.38
N CYS A 53 0.78 3.12 1.38
CA CYS A 53 0.96 4.02 0.26
C CYS A 53 2.15 3.52 -0.57
N HIS A 54 1.88 2.70 -1.58
CA HIS A 54 2.91 1.99 -2.34
C HIS A 54 3.93 2.93 -2.99
N GLU A 55 5.19 2.57 -2.80
CA GLU A 55 6.37 3.16 -3.40
C GLU A 55 6.32 3.21 -4.92
N VAL A 56 5.75 2.19 -5.59
CA VAL A 56 5.58 2.19 -7.06
C VAL A 56 4.72 3.36 -7.57
N GLY A 57 3.85 3.91 -6.71
CA GLY A 57 3.03 5.10 -6.97
C GLY A 57 3.64 6.39 -6.39
N GLY A 58 4.94 6.43 -6.09
CA GLY A 58 5.59 7.57 -5.43
C GLY A 58 5.01 7.85 -4.03
N SER A 59 4.50 6.80 -3.38
CA SER A 59 3.88 6.83 -2.04
C SER A 59 2.65 7.73 -1.93
N ARG A 60 1.93 7.93 -3.03
CA ARG A 60 0.70 8.74 -3.09
C ARG A 60 -0.31 8.24 -4.10
N LEU A 61 0.15 7.90 -5.31
CA LEU A 61 -0.74 7.60 -6.44
C LEU A 61 -1.47 6.27 -6.24
N PHE A 62 -0.86 5.31 -5.56
CA PHE A 62 -1.44 3.98 -5.34
C PHE A 62 -1.46 3.68 -3.85
N ASN A 63 -2.65 3.53 -3.28
CA ASN A 63 -2.86 3.28 -1.85
C ASN A 63 -3.68 2.01 -1.67
N ALA A 64 -3.26 1.14 -0.75
CA ALA A 64 -3.99 -0.07 -0.38
C ALA A 64 -4.43 0.04 1.09
N VAL A 65 -5.66 -0.38 1.39
CA VAL A 65 -6.25 -0.37 2.73
C VAL A 65 -6.84 -1.75 3.00
N SER A 66 -6.33 -2.44 4.02
CA SER A 66 -6.86 -3.71 4.50
C SER A 66 -7.85 -3.48 5.61
N ILE A 67 -9.02 -4.12 5.51
CA ILE A 67 -10.11 -4.02 6.48
C ILE A 67 -10.66 -5.37 6.89
N GLU A 68 -11.08 -5.47 8.14
CA GLU A 68 -12.06 -6.45 8.58
C GLU A 68 -13.46 -5.90 8.27
N GLN A 69 -14.12 -6.48 7.26
CA GLN A 69 -15.44 -6.04 6.85
C GLN A 69 -16.47 -6.23 7.97
N ARG A 70 -17.25 -5.18 8.28
CA ARG A 70 -18.24 -5.18 9.36
C ARG A 70 -19.69 -5.12 8.88
N TYR A 71 -19.93 -4.61 7.68
CA TYR A 71 -21.25 -4.43 7.09
C TYR A 71 -21.15 -4.31 5.56
N ALA A 72 -22.26 -4.55 4.86
CA ALA A 72 -22.35 -4.36 3.42
C ALA A 72 -22.04 -2.91 3.04
N GLY A 73 -21.16 -2.70 2.06
CA GLY A 73 -20.70 -1.37 1.64
C GLY A 73 -19.57 -0.77 2.50
N HIS A 74 -19.07 -1.49 3.52
CA HIS A 74 -17.94 -1.02 4.33
C HIS A 74 -16.69 -0.73 3.48
N ALA A 75 -16.35 -1.63 2.55
CA ALA A 75 -15.19 -1.46 1.67
C ALA A 75 -15.31 -0.22 0.78
N ARG A 76 -16.48 -0.02 0.14
CA ARG A 76 -16.77 1.18 -0.64
C ARG A 76 -16.67 2.46 0.19
N GLN A 77 -17.23 2.49 1.40
CA GLN A 77 -17.12 3.63 2.30
C GLN A 77 -15.65 3.94 2.64
N VAL A 78 -14.87 2.93 3.03
CA VAL A 78 -13.43 3.07 3.33
C VAL A 78 -12.68 3.61 2.11
N GLY A 79 -12.96 3.08 0.92
CA GLY A 79 -12.30 3.49 -0.31
C GLY A 79 -12.56 4.95 -0.67
N HIS A 80 -13.80 5.42 -0.55
CA HIS A 80 -14.15 6.84 -0.75
C HIS A 80 -13.49 7.74 0.29
N LEU A 81 -13.50 7.35 1.57
CA LEU A 81 -12.84 8.11 2.62
C LEU A 81 -11.32 8.19 2.38
N ALA A 82 -10.66 7.05 2.12
CA ALA A 82 -9.23 7.01 1.83
C ALA A 82 -8.86 7.83 0.59
N ALA A 83 -9.75 7.90 -0.40
CA ALA A 83 -9.55 8.73 -1.58
C ALA A 83 -9.77 10.23 -1.32
N THR A 84 -10.38 10.66 -0.21
CA THR A 84 -10.84 12.04 0.00
C THR A 84 -10.32 12.72 1.26
N VAL A 85 -9.87 11.97 2.27
CA VAL A 85 -9.13 12.53 3.41
C VAL A 85 -7.83 13.19 2.94
N HIS A 86 -7.31 14.14 3.71
CA HIS A 86 -6.24 15.03 3.26
C HIS A 86 -4.99 14.25 2.80
N ALA A 87 -4.60 13.22 3.56
CA ALA A 87 -3.44 12.37 3.28
C ALA A 87 -3.53 11.62 1.94
N GLY A 88 -4.73 11.18 1.55
CA GLY A 88 -4.98 10.42 0.31
C GLY A 88 -5.54 11.25 -0.85
N ALA A 89 -6.09 12.43 -0.59
CA ALA A 89 -6.69 13.28 -1.61
C ALA A 89 -5.63 13.88 -2.55
N TYR A 90 -4.58 14.48 -2.01
CA TYR A 90 -3.60 15.15 -2.86
C TYR A 90 -2.74 14.15 -3.64
N LEU A 91 -2.81 14.20 -4.98
CA LEU A 91 -2.09 13.29 -5.88
C LEU A 91 -2.43 11.80 -5.69
N GLY A 92 -3.64 11.47 -5.22
CA GLY A 92 -4.16 10.09 -5.25
C GLY A 92 -4.66 9.70 -6.65
N ARG A 93 -4.46 8.43 -7.05
CA ARG A 93 -4.96 7.88 -8.32
C ARG A 93 -5.79 6.61 -8.11
N TYR A 94 -5.25 5.67 -7.36
CA TYR A 94 -5.84 4.36 -7.09
C TYR A 94 -5.93 4.15 -5.59
N VAL A 95 -7.11 3.76 -5.13
CA VAL A 95 -7.34 3.27 -3.76
C VAL A 95 -7.90 1.86 -3.87
N ILE A 96 -7.19 0.90 -3.29
CA ILE A 96 -7.57 -0.51 -3.31
C ILE A 96 -7.96 -0.88 -1.90
N VAL A 97 -9.16 -1.40 -1.71
CA VAL A 97 -9.62 -1.90 -0.42
C VAL A 97 -9.63 -3.42 -0.45
N VAL A 98 -8.97 -4.05 0.51
CA VAL A 98 -8.78 -5.52 0.58
C VAL A 98 -9.22 -6.05 1.94
N ASP A 99 -9.46 -7.35 2.04
CA ASP A 99 -9.78 -7.99 3.33
C ASP A 99 -8.55 -8.03 4.27
N ASP A 100 -8.79 -8.46 5.51
CA ASP A 100 -7.82 -8.58 6.60
C ASP A 100 -6.79 -9.70 6.43
N ASP A 101 -7.00 -10.61 5.47
CA ASP A 101 -6.04 -11.66 5.13
C ASP A 101 -4.95 -11.21 4.14
N ILE A 102 -5.06 -9.99 3.58
CA ILE A 102 -4.14 -9.45 2.58
C ILE A 102 -3.08 -8.56 3.24
N ASP A 103 -1.81 -8.84 2.96
CA ASP A 103 -0.70 -7.95 3.32
C ASP A 103 -0.60 -6.80 2.32
N VAL A 104 -1.06 -5.62 2.72
CA VAL A 104 -1.02 -4.41 1.88
C VAL A 104 0.39 -3.90 1.59
N MET A 105 1.42 -4.38 2.29
CA MET A 105 2.81 -4.04 1.96
C MET A 105 3.35 -4.89 0.79
N ASP A 106 2.76 -6.05 0.52
CA ASP A 106 3.10 -6.88 -0.63
C ASP A 106 2.18 -6.55 -1.82
N LEU A 107 2.75 -5.87 -2.83
CA LEU A 107 2.00 -5.50 -4.02
C LEU A 107 1.42 -6.72 -4.75
N ASN A 108 2.07 -7.89 -4.68
CA ASN A 108 1.54 -9.10 -5.31
C ASN A 108 0.26 -9.58 -4.62
N ASP A 109 0.17 -9.48 -3.30
CA ASP A 109 -1.00 -9.89 -2.53
C ASP A 109 -2.18 -8.95 -2.80
N VAL A 110 -1.92 -7.65 -2.89
CA VAL A 110 -2.91 -6.63 -3.28
C VAL A 110 -3.44 -6.89 -4.71
N VAL A 111 -2.54 -7.12 -5.67
CA VAL A 111 -2.93 -7.38 -7.06
C VAL A 111 -3.66 -8.73 -7.20
N TRP A 112 -3.27 -9.73 -6.42
CA TRP A 112 -3.99 -11.01 -6.36
C TRP A 112 -5.41 -10.84 -5.84
N ALA A 113 -5.61 -10.07 -4.75
CA ALA A 113 -6.93 -9.76 -4.23
C ALA A 113 -7.79 -9.04 -5.28
N MET A 114 -7.23 -8.03 -5.96
CA MET A 114 -7.92 -7.34 -7.07
C MET A 114 -8.34 -8.31 -8.17
N SER A 115 -7.47 -9.26 -8.52
CA SER A 115 -7.71 -10.19 -9.63
C SER A 115 -8.72 -11.29 -9.32
N THR A 116 -8.96 -11.57 -8.02
CA THR A 116 -9.75 -12.73 -7.59
C THR A 116 -11.03 -12.37 -6.85
N ARG A 117 -11.18 -11.11 -6.40
CA ARG A 117 -12.30 -10.65 -5.57
C ARG A 117 -13.05 -9.45 -6.14
N SER A 118 -12.55 -8.86 -7.23
CA SER A 118 -13.10 -7.65 -7.84
C SER A 118 -13.73 -7.95 -9.20
N ASP A 119 -14.97 -7.52 -9.43
CA ASP A 119 -15.53 -7.40 -10.77
C ASP A 119 -15.48 -5.92 -11.20
N PRO A 120 -14.84 -5.57 -12.33
CA PRO A 120 -14.65 -4.17 -12.70
C PRO A 120 -15.91 -3.32 -12.78
N VAL A 121 -17.07 -3.88 -13.15
CA VAL A 121 -18.32 -3.12 -13.29
C VAL A 121 -18.93 -2.83 -11.92
N GLU A 122 -18.86 -3.79 -11.00
CA GLU A 122 -19.52 -3.71 -9.70
C GLU A 122 -18.62 -3.09 -8.62
N SER A 123 -17.32 -3.32 -8.74
CA SER A 123 -16.33 -3.04 -7.71
C SER A 123 -15.51 -1.77 -7.92
N ILE A 124 -15.63 -1.08 -9.07
CA ILE A 124 -14.84 0.14 -9.36
C ILE A 124 -15.72 1.39 -9.37
N ASP A 125 -15.43 2.29 -8.44
CA ASP A 125 -15.99 3.64 -8.43
C ASP A 125 -14.99 4.66 -8.96
N ILE A 126 -15.46 5.62 -9.75
CA ILE A 126 -14.63 6.71 -10.29
C ILE A 126 -15.04 8.05 -9.70
N ILE A 127 -14.13 8.66 -8.92
CA ILE A 127 -14.24 10.07 -8.55
C ILE A 127 -13.66 10.91 -9.68
N LYS A 128 -14.50 11.75 -10.28
CA LYS A 128 -14.10 12.71 -11.32
C LYS A 128 -13.67 14.04 -10.69
N ARG A 129 -12.76 14.76 -11.36
CA ARG A 129 -12.30 16.10 -10.95
C ARG A 129 -11.73 16.17 -9.53
N ALA A 130 -10.95 15.17 -9.18
CA ALA A 130 -10.22 15.06 -7.93
C ALA A 130 -9.03 16.03 -7.84
N TRP A 131 -8.68 16.39 -6.60
CA TRP A 131 -7.55 17.25 -6.28
C TRP A 131 -6.23 16.62 -6.76
N SER A 132 -5.51 17.37 -7.60
CA SER A 132 -4.18 17.01 -8.11
C SER A 132 -3.24 18.22 -8.00
N GLY A 133 -2.02 18.08 -8.52
CA GLY A 133 -1.00 19.13 -8.47
C GLY A 133 -0.06 19.11 -9.67
N PRO A 134 0.84 20.11 -9.77
CA PRO A 134 1.80 20.23 -10.88
C PRO A 134 2.82 19.09 -10.96
N LEU A 135 2.93 18.28 -9.90
CA LEU A 135 3.76 17.07 -9.86
C LEU A 135 3.08 15.84 -10.48
N ASP A 136 1.80 15.94 -10.85
CA ASP A 136 1.08 14.86 -11.52
C ASP A 136 1.61 14.72 -12.97
N PRO A 137 2.27 13.60 -13.34
CA PRO A 137 2.83 13.44 -14.67
C PRO A 137 1.75 13.39 -15.76
N ARG A 138 0.47 13.24 -15.40
CA ARG A 138 -0.63 13.31 -16.36
C ARG A 138 -1.08 14.71 -16.72
N ILE A 139 -0.72 15.72 -15.92
CA ILE A 139 -1.09 17.11 -16.15
C ILE A 139 0.01 17.80 -16.97
N PRO A 140 -0.31 18.43 -18.12
CA PRO A 140 0.66 19.22 -18.88
C PRO A 140 1.30 20.32 -18.01
N LYS A 141 2.61 20.52 -18.15
CA LYS A 141 3.40 21.43 -17.30
C LYS A 141 2.91 22.89 -17.32
N ASP A 142 2.30 23.30 -18.42
CA ASP A 142 1.75 24.64 -18.66
C ASP A 142 0.34 24.84 -18.08
N ARG A 143 -0.25 23.81 -17.44
CA ARG A 143 -1.65 23.83 -17.02
C ARG A 143 -1.81 23.46 -15.55
N LYS A 144 -2.78 24.12 -14.91
CA LYS A 144 -3.39 23.61 -13.69
C LYS A 144 -4.45 22.59 -14.08
N GLY A 145 -4.48 21.46 -13.38
CA GLY A 145 -5.38 20.37 -13.70
C GLY A 145 -5.95 19.71 -12.46
N HIS A 146 -7.06 19.04 -12.69
CA HIS A 146 -7.60 18.01 -11.80
C HIS A 146 -7.34 16.66 -12.46
N SER A 147 -7.58 15.61 -11.70
CA SER A 147 -7.43 14.26 -12.21
C SER A 147 -8.62 13.40 -11.77
N SER A 148 -8.64 12.10 -12.07
CA SER A 148 -9.67 11.17 -11.58
C SER A 148 -9.06 10.14 -10.64
N ARG A 149 -9.87 9.60 -9.72
CA ARG A 149 -9.47 8.51 -8.83
C ARG A 149 -10.32 7.29 -9.10
N ALA A 150 -9.70 6.13 -9.12
CA ALA A 150 -10.40 4.85 -9.09
C ALA A 150 -10.33 4.28 -7.67
N ILE A 151 -11.48 3.89 -7.15
CA ILE A 151 -11.63 3.15 -5.91
C ILE A 151 -12.00 1.74 -6.30
N ILE A 152 -11.21 0.77 -5.88
CA ILE A 152 -11.35 -0.63 -6.25
C ILE A 152 -11.66 -1.41 -4.99
N ASP A 153 -12.87 -1.94 -4.91
CA ASP A 153 -13.24 -2.93 -3.92
C ASP A 153 -12.69 -4.30 -4.34
N ALA A 154 -11.65 -4.75 -3.65
CA ALA A 154 -11.03 -6.05 -3.82
C ALA A 154 -11.26 -6.92 -2.59
N THR A 155 -12.38 -6.71 -1.89
CA THR A 155 -12.82 -7.54 -0.78
C THR A 155 -13.76 -8.65 -1.26
N ARG A 156 -13.87 -9.74 -0.49
CA ARG A 156 -14.88 -10.78 -0.75
C ARG A 156 -16.27 -10.15 -0.61
N PRO A 157 -17.22 -10.39 -1.53
CA PRO A 157 -18.55 -9.81 -1.43
C PRO A 157 -19.21 -10.11 -0.08
N PHE A 158 -19.66 -9.06 0.60
CA PHE A 158 -20.09 -9.16 2.00
C PHE A 158 -21.28 -10.11 2.18
N GLU A 159 -22.20 -10.11 1.22
CA GLU A 159 -23.47 -10.84 1.24
C GLU A 159 -23.30 -12.36 1.29
N TRP A 160 -22.22 -12.89 0.72
CA TRP A 160 -21.92 -14.32 0.68
C TRP A 160 -20.47 -14.63 1.11
N ARG A 161 -19.85 -13.73 1.89
CA ARG A 161 -18.47 -13.86 2.37
C ARG A 161 -18.20 -15.19 3.08
N ALA A 162 -19.19 -15.72 3.79
CA ALA A 162 -19.09 -16.98 4.53
C ALA A 162 -18.94 -18.20 3.59
N ASP A 163 -19.54 -18.13 2.40
CA ASP A 163 -19.51 -19.19 1.39
C ASP A 163 -18.39 -18.98 0.35
N PHE A 164 -17.63 -17.87 0.46
CA PHE A 164 -16.54 -17.56 -0.45
C PHE A 164 -15.44 -18.65 -0.39
N PRO A 165 -14.93 -19.13 -1.55
CA PRO A 165 -13.93 -20.20 -1.58
C PRO A 165 -12.75 -19.93 -0.65
N PRO A 166 -12.30 -20.95 0.13
CA PRO A 166 -11.19 -20.78 1.03
C PRO A 166 -9.90 -20.49 0.25
N VAL A 167 -9.08 -19.60 0.79
CA VAL A 167 -7.77 -19.30 0.22
C VAL A 167 -6.84 -20.48 0.50
N ASN A 168 -6.29 -21.07 -0.56
CA ASN A 168 -5.30 -22.13 -0.44
C ASN A 168 -3.93 -21.55 -0.08
N THR A 169 -3.72 -21.26 1.20
CA THR A 169 -2.45 -20.76 1.72
C THR A 169 -2.07 -21.47 3.02
N PRO A 170 -0.78 -21.71 3.29
CA PRO A 170 -0.35 -22.22 4.58
C PRO A 170 -0.74 -21.24 5.70
N SER A 171 -1.11 -21.76 6.88
CA SER A 171 -1.39 -20.92 8.05
C SER A 171 -0.18 -20.06 8.43
N ALA A 172 -0.43 -18.94 9.12
CA ALA A 172 0.64 -18.07 9.62
C ALA A 172 1.65 -18.83 10.50
N GLU A 173 1.17 -19.77 11.31
CA GLU A 173 2.02 -20.63 12.13
C GLU A 173 2.89 -21.56 11.27
N THR A 174 2.32 -22.17 10.22
CA THR A 174 3.08 -23.00 9.28
C THR A 174 4.13 -22.19 8.53
N LYS A 175 3.78 -20.98 8.05
CA LYS A 175 4.74 -20.06 7.42
C LYS A 175 5.89 -19.71 8.38
N ARG A 176 5.57 -19.42 9.66
CA ARG A 176 6.58 -19.14 10.70
C ARG A 176 7.50 -20.33 10.94
N LYS A 177 6.95 -21.52 11.20
CA LYS A 177 7.73 -22.75 11.43
C LYS A 177 8.59 -23.10 10.22
N ALA A 178 8.07 -22.91 9.01
CA ALA A 178 8.83 -23.11 7.77
C ALA A 178 10.01 -22.11 7.69
N LYS A 179 9.80 -20.83 8.02
CA LYS A 179 10.87 -19.83 8.03
C LYS A 179 11.92 -20.10 9.13
N GLU A 180 11.50 -20.56 10.31
CA GLU A 180 12.42 -20.97 11.38
C GLU A 180 13.26 -22.18 10.96
N LYS A 181 12.60 -23.21 10.38
CA LYS A 181 13.25 -24.47 9.99
C LYS A 181 14.11 -24.33 8.74
N PHE A 182 13.65 -23.60 7.72
CA PHE A 182 14.25 -23.56 6.38
C PHE A 182 14.77 -22.17 5.98
N GLY A 183 14.68 -21.16 6.85
CA GLY A 183 15.10 -19.80 6.51
C GLY A 183 16.59 -19.65 6.19
N TYR A 184 17.43 -20.59 6.62
CA TYR A 184 18.85 -20.64 6.25
C TYR A 184 19.04 -20.75 4.72
N LEU A 185 18.14 -21.47 4.03
CA LEU A 185 18.15 -21.58 2.56
C LEU A 185 17.95 -20.22 1.88
N LEU A 186 17.13 -19.34 2.47
CA LEU A 186 16.86 -18.01 1.94
C LEU A 186 18.00 -17.02 2.23
N ARG A 187 18.78 -17.26 3.28
CA ARG A 187 19.95 -16.44 3.65
C ARG A 187 21.24 -16.90 2.97
N GLY A 188 21.22 -18.03 2.26
CA GLY A 188 22.42 -18.64 1.71
C GLY A 188 23.36 -19.20 2.79
N GLU A 189 22.82 -19.54 3.96
CA GLU A 189 23.55 -20.12 5.07
C GLU A 189 23.63 -21.65 4.94
N PRO A 190 24.66 -22.31 5.50
CA PRO A 190 24.74 -23.77 5.59
C PRO A 190 23.55 -24.34 6.38
N HIS A 191 23.30 -25.65 6.26
CA HIS A 191 22.28 -26.27 7.11
C HIS A 191 22.72 -26.11 8.59
N PRO A 192 21.82 -25.79 9.53
CA PRO A 192 22.18 -25.60 10.94
C PRO A 192 22.87 -26.81 11.61
N SER A 193 22.76 -28.00 11.01
CA SER A 193 23.46 -29.22 11.45
C SER A 193 24.87 -29.38 10.88
N ASP A 194 25.25 -28.60 9.88
CA ASP A 194 26.56 -28.72 9.21
C ASP A 194 27.69 -28.10 10.06
N GLY A 195 27.34 -27.30 11.08
CA GLY A 195 28.28 -26.64 12.00
C GLY A 195 28.47 -27.32 13.37
N SER A 196 27.83 -28.47 13.63
CA SER A 196 27.83 -29.14 14.94
C SER A 196 28.74 -30.36 15.03
N PHE A 197 29.89 -30.35 14.35
CA PHE A 197 30.96 -31.32 14.58
C PHE A 197 32.06 -30.67 15.43
N GLY A 198 31.91 -30.78 16.75
CA GLY A 198 32.92 -30.43 17.76
C GLY A 198 33.03 -31.55 18.77
#